data_AF-A0A6A4IGR5-F1
#
_entry.id   AF-A0A6A4IGR5-F1
#
_cell.length_a   1.000
_cell.length_b   1.000
_cell.length_c   1.000
_cell.angle_alpha   90.00
_cell.angle_beta   90.00
_cell.angle_gamma   90.00
#
_symmetry.space_group_name_H-M   'P 1'
#
loop_
_entity.id
_entity.type
_entity.pdbx_description
1 polymer ?
#
loop_
_entity_poly.entity_id
_entity_poly.type
_entity_poly.pdbx_seq_one_letter_code
_entity_poly.pdbx_strand_id
1 'polypeptide(L)'
;MVNLLNLTALVAGGTFLVTNFESQVMDLAFGSSINLTPVTVDSDNGGTNQHWTFIPTGTTNQFIITNGLAGTFLSYATAQVVNGVAPHAQTVGSTGEATLWDLTPTDSTGTNVMFTEHTSGLFLTSWTGGVSPLTLELPEIATQQTFALTSASFLTDTVLLREAWS
;
A
#
# COMPACT_ATOMS: atom_id res chain seq x y z
N MET A 1 12.66 -7.47 -24.55
CA MET A 1 12.95 -6.76 -23.29
C MET A 1 11.68 -6.08 -22.86
N VAL A 2 11.11 -6.46 -21.71
CA VAL A 2 9.95 -5.76 -21.15
C VAL A 2 10.46 -4.42 -20.64
N ASN A 3 9.93 -3.32 -21.15
CA ASN A 3 10.18 -2.00 -20.59
C ASN A 3 9.45 -1.96 -19.25
N LEU A 4 10.16 -2.27 -18.15
CA LEU A 4 9.57 -2.15 -16.82
C LEU A 4 9.24 -0.67 -16.60
N LEU A 5 7.97 -0.38 -16.41
CA LEU A 5 7.50 0.97 -16.15
C LEU A 5 8.20 1.52 -14.89
N ASN A 6 8.69 2.76 -14.97
CA ASN A 6 9.27 3.45 -13.82
C ASN A 6 8.14 3.99 -12.94
N LEU A 7 7.66 3.17 -11.99
CA LEU A 7 6.61 3.55 -11.04
C LEU A 7 7.07 4.70 -10.15
N THR A 8 8.36 4.80 -9.82
CA THR A 8 8.86 5.92 -9.02
C THR A 8 8.46 7.26 -9.64
N ALA A 9 8.51 7.41 -10.96
CA ALA A 9 8.07 8.63 -11.62
C ALA A 9 6.54 8.85 -11.59
N LEU A 10 5.76 7.78 -11.47
CA LEU A 10 4.30 7.81 -11.53
C LEU A 10 3.64 8.01 -10.16
N VAL A 11 4.19 7.40 -9.11
CA VAL A 11 3.52 7.31 -7.80
C VAL A 11 4.28 8.00 -6.65
N ALA A 12 5.53 8.42 -6.87
CA ALA A 12 6.32 9.03 -5.79
C ALA A 12 5.64 10.28 -5.19
N GLY A 13 5.51 10.28 -3.86
CA GLY A 13 4.89 11.35 -3.10
C GLY A 13 3.37 11.45 -3.26
N GLY A 14 2.75 10.63 -4.12
CA GLY A 14 1.32 10.57 -4.28
C GLY A 14 0.65 9.75 -3.19
N THR A 15 -0.59 10.09 -2.88
CA THR A 15 -1.47 9.34 -1.98
C THR A 15 -2.49 8.55 -2.80
N PHE A 16 -2.70 7.28 -2.46
CA PHE A 16 -3.53 6.36 -3.22
C PHE A 16 -4.45 5.55 -2.30
N LEU A 17 -5.59 5.15 -2.86
CA LEU A 17 -6.30 3.95 -2.45
C LEU A 17 -5.61 2.75 -3.08
N VAL A 18 -5.36 1.71 -2.29
CA VAL A 18 -4.79 0.43 -2.74
C VAL A 18 -5.91 -0.61 -2.72
N THR A 19 -6.38 -1.00 -3.89
CA THR A 19 -7.60 -1.81 -4.05
C THR A 19 -7.26 -3.26 -4.38
N ASN A 20 -7.88 -4.23 -3.70
CA ASN A 20 -7.73 -5.65 -4.00
C ASN A 20 -8.60 -6.08 -5.20
N PHE A 21 -8.49 -7.36 -5.58
CA PHE A 21 -9.26 -7.94 -6.68
C PHE A 21 -10.78 -8.10 -6.39
N GLU A 22 -11.22 -7.88 -5.15
CA GLU A 22 -12.65 -7.87 -4.75
C GLU A 22 -13.21 -6.44 -4.61
N SER A 23 -12.48 -5.41 -5.09
CA SER A 23 -12.87 -4.00 -5.01
C SER A 23 -12.95 -3.41 -3.58
N GLN A 24 -12.21 -4.00 -2.64
CA GLN A 24 -12.01 -3.48 -1.28
C GLN A 24 -10.67 -2.75 -1.19
N VAL A 25 -10.57 -1.76 -0.32
CA VAL A 25 -9.39 -0.92 -0.14
C VAL A 25 -8.59 -1.35 1.10
N MET A 26 -7.26 -1.21 1.00
CA MET A 26 -6.34 -1.41 2.11
C MET A 26 -6.64 -0.43 3.25
N ASP A 27 -6.94 -0.97 4.42
CA ASP A 27 -7.43 -0.21 5.58
C ASP A 27 -6.56 -0.51 6.81
N LEU A 28 -6.01 0.53 7.43
CA LEU A 28 -5.43 0.39 8.76
C LEU A 28 -6.54 0.32 9.82
N ALA A 29 -6.73 -0.87 10.39
CA ALA A 29 -7.95 -1.25 11.09
C ALA A 29 -8.35 -0.24 12.18
N PHE A 30 -9.65 0.05 12.24
CA PHE A 30 -10.26 0.97 13.21
C PHE A 30 -9.71 2.40 13.19
N GLY A 31 -8.92 2.77 12.18
CA GLY A 31 -8.21 4.04 12.15
C GLY A 31 -7.24 4.21 13.33
N SER A 32 -6.66 3.11 13.82
CA SER A 32 -5.77 3.10 14.98
C SER A 32 -4.31 3.25 14.56
N SER A 33 -3.61 4.24 15.12
CA SER A 33 -2.15 4.40 15.01
C SER A 33 -1.38 3.64 16.09
N ILE A 34 -2.02 2.71 16.81
CA ILE A 34 -1.34 1.85 17.78
C ILE A 34 -0.39 0.92 17.01
N ASN A 35 0.84 0.78 17.49
CA ASN A 35 1.81 -0.11 16.87
C ASN A 35 1.26 -1.53 16.76
N LEU A 36 1.52 -2.18 15.63
CA LEU A 36 1.02 -3.52 15.29
C LEU A 36 -0.50 -3.59 15.07
N THR A 37 -1.19 -2.46 14.83
CA THR A 37 -2.59 -2.48 14.38
C THR A 37 -2.67 -3.20 13.03
N PRO A 38 -3.56 -4.20 12.86
CA PRO A 38 -3.70 -4.92 11.59
C PRO A 38 -3.99 -4.01 10.39
N VAL A 39 -3.41 -4.36 9.25
CA VAL A 39 -3.85 -3.84 7.96
C VAL A 39 -4.78 -4.87 7.32
N THR A 40 -5.95 -4.40 6.91
CA THR A 40 -7.09 -5.20 6.47
C THR A 40 -7.54 -4.74 5.09
N VAL A 41 -8.59 -5.37 4.55
CA VAL A 41 -9.35 -4.84 3.42
C VAL A 41 -10.77 -4.55 3.85
N ASP A 42 -11.28 -3.37 3.49
CA ASP A 42 -12.64 -2.96 3.79
C ASP A 42 -13.25 -2.19 2.59
N SER A 43 -14.55 -1.96 2.64
CA SER A 43 -15.22 -0.99 1.76
C SER A 43 -14.59 0.40 1.87
N ASP A 44 -14.46 1.07 0.72
CA ASP A 44 -14.02 2.46 0.68
C ASP A 44 -15.03 3.35 1.41
N ASN A 45 -14.56 4.02 2.47
CA ASN A 45 -15.31 4.96 3.27
C ASN A 45 -14.69 6.37 3.26
N GLY A 46 -13.65 6.60 2.45
CA GLY A 46 -12.91 7.85 2.36
C GLY A 46 -12.10 8.22 3.61
N GLY A 47 -11.96 7.30 4.56
CA GLY A 47 -11.23 7.49 5.80
C GLY A 47 -9.73 7.66 5.57
N THR A 48 -9.08 8.52 6.36
CA THR A 48 -7.63 8.75 6.25
C THR A 48 -6.80 7.48 6.49
N ASN A 49 -7.35 6.49 7.19
CA ASN A 49 -6.75 5.18 7.41
C ASN A 49 -6.74 4.28 6.16
N GLN A 50 -7.41 4.68 5.09
CA GLN A 50 -7.43 3.99 3.78
C GLN A 50 -6.50 4.66 2.74
N HIS A 51 -5.86 5.76 3.13
CA HIS A 51 -4.99 6.54 2.26
C HIS A 51 -3.52 6.19 2.49
N TRP A 52 -2.81 5.81 1.43
CA TRP A 52 -1.42 5.34 1.51
C TRP A 52 -0.51 6.16 0.61
N THR A 53 0.57 6.68 1.17
CA THR A 53 1.54 7.54 0.47
C THR A 53 2.85 6.80 0.24
N PHE A 54 3.37 6.90 -0.99
CA PHE A 54 4.54 6.17 -1.46
C PHE A 54 5.77 7.08 -1.46
N ILE A 55 6.65 6.89 -0.48
CA ILE A 55 7.87 7.68 -0.32
C ILE A 55 9.02 6.92 -1.00
N PRO A 56 9.59 7.41 -2.11
CA PRO A 56 10.67 6.71 -2.80
C PRO A 56 11.95 6.68 -1.94
N THR A 57 12.68 5.57 -1.98
CA THR A 57 13.93 5.42 -1.23
C THR A 57 15.17 5.94 -1.98
N GLY A 58 15.01 6.26 -3.27
CA GLY A 58 16.10 6.55 -4.20
C GLY A 58 16.50 5.34 -5.07
N THR A 59 16.03 4.14 -4.72
CA THR A 59 16.09 2.96 -5.58
C THR A 59 14.83 2.88 -6.46
N THR A 60 14.99 2.55 -7.74
CA THR A 60 13.88 2.45 -8.69
C THR A 60 12.81 1.47 -8.18
N ASN A 61 11.57 1.93 -8.17
CA ASN A 61 10.38 1.20 -7.75
C ASN A 61 10.41 0.67 -6.30
N GLN A 62 11.26 1.24 -5.44
CA GLN A 62 11.31 0.90 -4.01
C GLN A 62 10.78 2.07 -3.16
N PHE A 63 9.97 1.72 -2.16
CA PHE A 63 9.23 2.70 -1.37
C PHE A 63 9.19 2.34 0.11
N ILE A 64 9.14 3.38 0.94
CA ILE A 64 8.48 3.34 2.24
C ILE A 64 7.02 3.75 2.02
N ILE A 65 6.08 3.02 2.61
CA ILE A 65 4.65 3.30 2.45
C ILE A 65 4.09 3.77 3.78
N THR A 66 3.57 4.99 3.83
CA THR A 66 2.97 5.59 5.03
C THR A 66 1.46 5.62 4.91
N ASN A 67 0.77 5.39 6.03
CA ASN A 67 -0.66 5.62 6.14
C ASN A 67 -0.97 7.11 6.33
N GLY A 68 -2.19 7.54 5.97
CA GLY A 68 -2.68 8.89 6.23
C GLY A 68 -2.80 9.24 7.71
N LEU A 69 -2.82 8.24 8.60
CA LEU A 69 -2.64 8.42 10.03
C LEU A 69 -1.16 8.65 10.36
N ALA A 70 -0.89 9.79 11.00
CA ALA A 70 0.46 10.27 11.25
C ALA A 70 1.35 9.22 11.94
N GLY A 71 2.57 9.08 11.42
CA GLY A 71 3.61 8.23 12.00
C GLY A 71 3.41 6.73 11.83
N THR A 72 2.48 6.28 10.97
CA THR A 72 2.25 4.85 10.73
C THR A 72 2.73 4.41 9.35
N PHE A 73 3.50 3.32 9.31
CA PHE A 73 4.03 2.69 8.09
C PHE A 73 3.34 1.36 7.82
N LEU A 74 3.18 1.00 6.54
CA LEU A 74 2.85 -0.37 6.15
C LEU A 74 4.04 -1.28 6.50
N SER A 75 3.79 -2.25 7.38
CA SER A 75 4.78 -3.17 7.91
C SER A 75 4.14 -4.55 8.15
N TYR A 76 4.81 -5.43 8.87
CA TYR A 76 4.33 -6.76 9.22
C TYR A 76 4.74 -7.10 10.65
N ALA A 77 3.93 -7.92 11.34
CA ALA A 77 4.05 -8.08 12.79
C ALA A 77 5.31 -8.80 13.28
N THR A 78 6.07 -9.44 12.38
CA THR A 78 7.18 -10.33 12.75
C THR A 78 8.49 -9.91 12.07
N ALA A 79 9.25 -9.01 12.67
CA ALA A 79 10.70 -9.08 12.48
C ALA A 79 11.18 -10.48 12.93
N GLN A 80 12.04 -11.12 12.14
CA GLN A 80 12.55 -12.50 12.28
C GLN A 80 11.79 -13.56 11.45
N VAL A 81 12.20 -13.64 10.18
CA VAL A 81 12.27 -14.91 9.46
C VAL A 81 13.22 -15.84 10.25
N VAL A 82 12.69 -16.71 11.10
CA VAL A 82 13.48 -17.78 11.71
C VAL A 82 13.50 -18.96 10.74
N ASN A 83 14.68 -19.33 10.22
CA ASN A 83 14.86 -20.45 9.30
C ASN A 83 14.05 -20.39 8.00
N GLY A 84 13.83 -19.19 7.45
CA GLY A 84 13.43 -19.01 6.05
C GLY A 84 11.94 -19.11 5.74
N VAL A 85 11.04 -19.28 6.71
CA VAL A 85 9.60 -19.50 6.46
C VAL A 85 8.77 -18.88 7.58
N ALA A 86 8.09 -17.76 7.29
CA ALA A 86 6.85 -17.36 7.96
C ALA A 86 5.80 -16.93 6.91
N PRO A 87 5.34 -17.84 6.04
CA PRO A 87 4.16 -17.63 5.23
C PRO A 87 3.00 -17.35 6.19
N HIS A 88 2.12 -16.43 5.82
CA HIS A 88 0.99 -15.96 6.63
C HIS A 88 1.31 -14.93 7.73
N ALA A 89 2.42 -14.18 7.63
CA ALA A 89 2.64 -13.05 8.54
C ALA A 89 1.59 -11.95 8.28
N GLN A 90 0.91 -11.51 9.33
CA GLN A 90 -0.05 -10.40 9.26
C GLN A 90 0.66 -9.08 8.94
N THR A 91 0.13 -8.35 7.97
CA THR A 91 0.50 -6.97 7.67
C THR A 91 -0.09 -6.04 8.75
N VAL A 92 0.70 -5.07 9.21
CA VAL A 92 0.34 -4.16 10.31
C VAL A 92 0.81 -2.73 10.05
N GLY A 93 0.20 -1.77 10.74
CA GLY A 93 0.74 -0.44 10.94
C GLY A 93 1.87 -0.46 11.97
N SER A 94 3.06 0.00 11.60
CA SER A 94 4.20 0.18 12.50
C SER A 94 4.43 1.66 12.78
N THR A 95 4.76 2.02 14.02
CA THR A 95 5.16 3.39 14.40
C THR A 95 6.65 3.54 14.75
N GLY A 96 7.39 2.43 14.75
CA GLY A 96 8.81 2.42 15.14
C GLY A 96 9.77 2.27 13.96
N GLU A 97 9.51 1.30 13.09
CA GLU A 97 10.36 1.02 11.92
C GLU A 97 9.52 0.87 10.65
N ALA A 98 10.01 1.46 9.57
CA ALA A 98 9.41 1.38 8.25
C ALA A 98 9.92 0.15 7.50
N THR A 99 9.00 -0.62 6.92
CA THR A 99 9.34 -1.71 6.00
C THR A 99 9.57 -1.16 4.59
N LEU A 100 10.56 -1.71 3.88
CA LEU A 100 10.84 -1.39 2.49
C LEU A 100 10.02 -2.29 1.57
N TRP A 101 9.42 -1.69 0.55
CA TRP A 101 8.56 -2.37 -0.41
C TRP A 101 9.06 -2.14 -1.83
N ASP A 102 9.30 -3.22 -2.56
CA ASP A 102 9.56 -3.19 -3.99
C ASP A 102 8.22 -3.37 -4.73
N LEU A 103 7.90 -2.48 -5.68
CA LEU A 103 6.68 -2.55 -6.47
C LEU A 103 6.97 -3.00 -7.90
N THR A 104 6.23 -4.01 -8.36
CA THR A 104 6.32 -4.51 -9.74
C THR A 104 5.02 -4.21 -10.49
N PRO A 105 5.03 -3.41 -11.57
CA PRO A 105 3.87 -3.25 -12.44
C PRO A 105 3.45 -4.59 -13.04
N THR A 106 2.15 -4.88 -13.03
CA THR A 106 1.58 -6.03 -13.73
C THR A 106 0.91 -5.64 -15.05
N ASP A 107 0.83 -4.34 -15.33
CA ASP A 107 0.33 -3.77 -16.58
C ASP A 107 1.26 -2.68 -17.13
N SER A 108 0.94 -2.19 -18.33
CA SER A 108 1.71 -1.15 -19.02
C SER A 108 1.42 0.27 -18.54
N THR A 109 0.53 0.44 -17.56
CA THR A 109 0.09 1.74 -17.03
C THR A 109 0.67 2.04 -15.64
N GLY A 110 1.12 1.00 -14.92
CA GLY A 110 1.50 1.09 -13.51
C GLY A 110 0.33 1.23 -12.55
N THR A 111 -0.91 1.05 -13.02
CA THR A 111 -2.10 1.11 -12.16
C THR A 111 -2.27 -0.18 -11.38
N ASN A 112 -1.95 -1.34 -11.96
CA ASN A 112 -1.89 -2.61 -11.24
C ASN A 112 -0.44 -2.97 -10.87
N VAL A 113 -0.25 -3.34 -9.60
CA VAL A 113 1.07 -3.65 -9.05
C VAL A 113 1.03 -4.85 -8.12
N MET A 114 2.18 -5.52 -7.99
CA MET A 114 2.48 -6.43 -6.89
C MET A 114 3.41 -5.71 -5.90
N PHE A 115 3.17 -5.91 -4.61
CA PHE A 115 4.02 -5.42 -3.52
C PHE A 115 4.87 -6.57 -3.00
N THR A 116 6.18 -6.40 -2.99
CA THR A 116 7.13 -7.37 -2.43
C THR A 116 7.84 -6.72 -1.25
N GLU A 117 7.80 -7.38 -0.09
CA GLU A 117 8.63 -6.94 1.04
C GLU A 117 10.10 -7.19 0.70
N HIS A 118 10.91 -6.14 0.77
CA HIS A 118 12.25 -6.12 0.19
C HIS A 118 13.18 -7.21 0.76
N THR A 119 13.10 -7.49 2.06
CA THR A 119 14.04 -8.37 2.75
C THR A 119 13.70 -9.85 2.58
N SER A 120 12.42 -10.20 2.72
CA SER A 120 11.92 -11.57 2.68
C SER A 120 11.56 -12.04 1.28
N GLY A 121 11.26 -11.11 0.37
CA GLY A 121 10.74 -11.42 -0.97
C GLY A 121 9.30 -11.92 -0.96
N LEU A 122 8.60 -11.86 0.18
CA LEU A 122 7.19 -12.24 0.28
C LEU A 122 6.29 -11.15 -0.31
N PHE A 123 5.15 -11.59 -0.84
CA PHE A 123 4.18 -10.75 -1.52
C PHE A 123 3.04 -10.41 -0.60
N LEU A 124 2.65 -9.13 -0.61
CA LEU A 124 1.38 -8.72 -0.01
C LEU A 124 0.24 -9.48 -0.70
N THR A 125 -0.61 -10.11 0.10
CA THR A 125 -1.65 -11.00 -0.38
C THR A 125 -2.97 -10.66 0.30
N SER A 126 -4.01 -10.55 -0.52
CA SER A 126 -5.42 -10.41 -0.11
C SER A 126 -6.17 -11.70 -0.41
N TRP A 127 -7.11 -12.09 0.44
CA TRP A 127 -7.77 -13.38 0.35
C TRP A 127 -9.23 -13.24 -0.09
N THR A 128 -9.74 -14.25 -0.81
CA THR A 128 -11.14 -14.25 -1.29
C THR A 128 -12.14 -14.28 -0.14
N GLY A 129 -13.27 -13.62 -0.34
CA GLY A 129 -14.36 -13.56 0.64
C GLY A 129 -14.13 -12.52 1.73
N GLY A 130 -13.34 -11.49 1.46
CA GLY A 130 -13.05 -10.40 2.40
C GLY A 130 -12.28 -10.85 3.65
N VAL A 131 -11.57 -11.97 3.57
CA VAL A 131 -10.78 -12.47 4.70
C VAL A 131 -9.64 -11.48 4.97
N SER A 132 -9.67 -10.95 6.19
CA SER A 132 -8.66 -10.04 6.74
C SER A 132 -7.94 -10.72 7.91
N PRO A 133 -6.68 -10.39 8.17
CA PRO A 133 -5.88 -9.29 7.59
C PRO A 133 -5.31 -9.58 6.20
N LEU A 134 -4.69 -8.56 5.59
CA LEU A 134 -3.70 -8.79 4.53
C LEU A 134 -2.49 -9.55 5.13
N THR A 135 -1.89 -10.42 4.32
CA THR A 135 -0.74 -11.23 4.74
C THR A 135 0.45 -11.10 3.79
N LEU A 136 1.62 -11.57 4.24
CA LEU A 136 2.79 -11.80 3.40
C LEU A 136 2.91 -13.28 3.04
N GLU A 137 2.95 -13.59 1.74
CA GLU A 137 2.96 -14.95 1.22
C GLU A 137 4.07 -15.20 0.18
N LEU A 138 4.32 -16.47 -0.09
CA LEU A 138 5.12 -16.85 -1.25
C LEU A 138 4.45 -16.37 -2.55
N PRO A 139 5.20 -16.14 -3.63
CA PRO A 139 4.60 -15.74 -4.91
C PRO A 139 3.58 -16.77 -5.40
N GLU A 140 2.38 -16.28 -5.73
CA GLU A 140 1.29 -17.05 -6.29
C GLU A 140 0.90 -16.49 -7.66
N ILE A 141 0.52 -17.36 -8.60
CA ILE A 141 -0.01 -16.93 -9.91
C ILE A 141 -1.53 -16.72 -9.76
N ALA A 142 -1.91 -15.78 -8.90
CA ALA A 142 -3.30 -15.47 -8.57
C ALA A 142 -3.53 -13.96 -8.44
N THR A 143 -4.78 -13.53 -8.62
CA THR A 143 -5.18 -12.11 -8.50
C THR A 143 -5.04 -11.56 -7.08
N GLN A 144 -4.88 -12.44 -6.10
CA GLN A 144 -4.74 -12.14 -4.67
C GLN A 144 -3.53 -11.26 -4.33
N GLN A 145 -2.49 -11.28 -5.16
CA GLN A 145 -1.25 -10.51 -5.00
C GLN A 145 -1.17 -9.28 -5.91
N THR A 146 -2.22 -9.02 -6.69
CA THR A 146 -2.30 -7.84 -7.57
C THR A 146 -3.26 -6.82 -6.97
N PHE A 147 -2.81 -5.58 -6.89
CA PHE A 147 -3.57 -4.47 -6.34
C PHE A 147 -3.60 -3.31 -7.33
N ALA A 148 -4.72 -2.60 -7.39
CA ALA A 148 -4.87 -1.39 -8.17
C ALA A 148 -4.55 -0.15 -7.32
N LEU A 149 -3.76 0.76 -7.86
CA LEU A 149 -3.46 2.07 -7.29
C LEU A 149 -4.38 3.12 -7.93
N THR A 150 -5.25 3.72 -7.14
CA THR A 150 -6.10 4.84 -7.57
C THR A 150 -5.70 6.09 -6.79
N SER A 151 -5.33 7.17 -7.47
CA SER A 151 -4.96 8.42 -6.79
C SER A 151 -6.10 8.92 -5.91
N ALA A 152 -5.82 9.12 -4.63
CA ALA A 152 -6.76 9.73 -3.71
C ALA A 152 -6.74 11.24 -3.98
N SER A 153 -7.81 11.77 -4.59
CA SER A 153 -7.96 13.21 -4.75
C SER A 153 -8.34 13.83 -3.41
N PHE A 154 -7.44 14.60 -2.82
CA PHE A 154 -7.86 15.56 -1.79
C PHE A 154 -8.63 16.67 -2.51
N LEU A 155 -9.86 16.94 -2.09
CA LEU A 155 -10.47 18.25 -2.34
C LEU A 155 -9.58 19.26 -1.61
N THR A 156 -8.54 19.75 -2.28
CA THR A 156 -7.93 21.01 -1.88
C THR A 156 -9.02 22.04 -2.11
N ASP A 157 -9.54 22.57 -1.00
CA ASP A 157 -10.50 23.65 -1.02
C ASP A 157 -9.86 24.77 -1.85
N THR A 158 -10.27 24.84 -3.12
CA THR A 158 -9.65 25.75 -4.07
C THR A 158 -10.23 27.10 -3.70
N VAL A 159 -9.43 27.86 -2.95
CA VAL A 159 -9.60 29.27 -2.63
C VAL A 159 -10.28 29.96 -3.81
N LEU A 160 -11.56 30.28 -3.64
CA LEU A 160 -12.32 31.15 -4.51
C LEU A 160 -11.71 32.55 -4.40
N LEU A 161 -10.64 32.80 -5.14
CA LEU A 161 -10.15 34.15 -5.41
C LEU A 161 -9.90 34.27 -6.90
N ARG A 162 -10.91 34.80 -7.61
CA ARG A 162 -10.88 35.58 -8.86
C ARG A 162 -12.36 35.76 -9.27
N GLU A 163 -12.93 36.91 -9.59
CA GLU A 163 -12.50 38.30 -9.73
C GLU A 163 -13.80 39.12 -9.64
N ALA A 164 -13.94 40.00 -8.66
CA ALA A 164 -14.98 41.03 -8.67
C ALA A 164 -14.34 42.31 -9.22
N TRP A 165 -14.40 42.47 -10.54
CA TRP A 165 -14.25 43.76 -11.18
C TRP A 165 -15.62 44.15 -11.74
N SER A 166 -16.27 45.11 -11.08
CA SER A 166 -17.26 46.02 -11.65
C SER A 166 -16.92 47.44 -11.23
#